data_AF-A0A9W9V5M5-F1
#
_entry.id   AF-A0A9W9V5M5-F1
#
_cell.length_a   1.000
_cell.length_b   1.000
_cell.length_c   1.000
_cell.angle_alpha   90.00
_cell.angle_beta   90.00
_cell.angle_gamma   90.00
#
_symmetry.space_group_name_H-M   'P 1'
#
loop_
_entity.id
_entity.type
_entity.pdbx_description
1 polymer ?
#
loop_
_entity_poly.entity_id
_entity_poly.type
_entity_poly.pdbx_seq_one_letter_code
_entity_poly.pdbx_strand_id
1 'polypeptide(L)'
;MDYPQETFVNTTFTPGSFWARRREIVRAQTLRHQLEMLKKTGRYEAFKLGWHPSYSDPPTVYPVPNHQFWDSDVAKWIEGACYLLTDHFDTEIDEAVRELVRMIQGAQHGGWIFEYPLLCC
;
A
#
# COMPACT_ATOMS: atom_id res chain seq x y z
N MET A 1 11.99 0.24 23.39
CA MET A 1 11.06 0.13 22.25
C MET A 1 11.53 1.11 21.22
N ASP A 2 11.75 0.66 19.99
CA ASP A 2 12.17 1.52 18.90
C ASP A 2 10.91 2.10 18.24
N TYR A 3 10.87 3.42 18.08
CA TYR A 3 9.78 4.15 17.42
C TYR A 3 10.26 4.60 16.04
N PRO A 4 10.22 3.73 15.01
CA PRO A 4 10.77 4.04 13.69
C PRO A 4 10.16 5.31 13.08
N GLN A 5 8.89 5.59 13.35
CA GLN A 5 8.23 6.82 12.92
C GLN A 5 8.85 8.11 13.49
N GLU A 6 9.56 8.04 14.61
CA GLU A 6 10.26 9.17 15.24
C GLU A 6 11.75 9.18 14.89
N THR A 7 12.37 8.01 14.80
CA THR A 7 13.83 7.90 14.59
C THR A 7 14.23 7.97 13.12
N PHE A 8 13.31 7.68 12.19
CA PHE A 8 13.60 7.65 10.76
C PHE A 8 14.14 8.99 10.24
N VAL A 9 13.48 10.10 10.60
CA VAL A 9 13.88 11.46 10.19
C VAL A 9 15.22 11.89 10.79
N ASN A 10 15.60 11.29 11.92
CA ASN A 10 16.84 11.55 12.63
C ASN A 10 17.97 10.60 12.20
N THR A 11 17.71 9.69 11.25
CA THR A 11 18.68 8.70 10.79
C THR A 11 19.22 9.06 9.42
N THR A 12 20.49 9.45 9.36
CA THR A 12 21.20 9.76 8.12
C THR A 12 22.16 8.63 7.75
N PHE A 13 22.18 8.23 6.47
CA PHE A 13 23.18 7.31 5.96
C PHE A 13 24.31 8.07 5.27
N THR A 14 25.55 7.62 5.46
CA THR A 14 26.70 8.16 4.72
C THR A 14 26.45 8.04 3.22
N PRO A 15 26.62 9.12 2.42
CA PRO A 15 26.44 9.08 0.97
C PRO A 15 27.29 7.98 0.34
N GLY A 16 26.69 7.24 -0.59
CA GLY A 16 27.36 6.12 -1.26
C GLY A 16 27.56 4.85 -0.40
N SER A 17 27.11 4.83 0.86
CA SER A 17 27.05 3.59 1.64
C SER A 17 26.05 2.59 1.04
N PHE A 18 26.13 1.33 1.46
CA PHE A 18 25.22 0.27 1.01
C PHE A 18 23.74 0.64 1.23
N TRP A 19 23.39 1.11 2.43
CA TRP A 19 22.02 1.48 2.77
C TRP A 19 21.54 2.76 2.10
N ALA A 20 22.42 3.75 1.92
CA ALA A 20 22.10 4.95 1.14
C ALA A 20 21.72 4.59 -0.30
N ARG A 21 22.50 3.72 -0.95
CA ARG A 21 22.19 3.25 -2.32
C ARG A 21 20.88 2.47 -2.38
N ARG A 22 20.61 1.62 -1.38
CA ARG A 22 19.38 0.83 -1.35
C ARG A 22 18.15 1.72 -1.19
N ARG A 23 18.20 2.72 -0.30
CA ARG A 23 17.14 3.71 -0.11
C ARG A 23 16.88 4.51 -1.38
N GLU A 24 17.94 4.90 -2.09
CA GLU A 24 17.82 5.62 -3.36
C GLU A 24 17.10 4.79 -4.43
N ILE A 25 17.43 3.50 -4.59
CA ILE A 25 16.74 2.62 -5.54
C ILE A 25 15.26 2.48 -5.19
N VAL A 26 14.94 2.33 -3.90
CA VAL A 26 13.55 2.19 -3.47
C VAL A 26 12.74 3.43 -3.82
N ARG A 27 13.30 4.61 -3.56
CA ARG A 27 12.70 5.91 -3.89
C ARG A 27 12.54 6.10 -5.41
N ALA A 28 13.62 5.89 -6.17
CA ALA A 28 13.65 6.22 -7.59
C ALA A 28 12.87 5.24 -8.48
N GLN A 29 12.78 3.96 -8.08
CA GLN A 29 12.24 2.90 -8.95
C GLN A 29 11.19 2.03 -8.25
N THR A 30 11.50 1.50 -7.07
CA THR A 30 10.64 0.47 -6.46
C THR A 30 9.26 1.00 -6.12
N LEU A 31 9.13 2.21 -5.56
CA LEU A 31 7.82 2.78 -5.22
C LEU A 31 6.90 2.91 -6.45
N ARG A 32 7.44 3.43 -7.55
CA ARG A 32 6.73 3.62 -8.83
C ARG A 32 6.33 2.28 -9.44
N HIS A 33 7.25 1.31 -9.45
CA HIS A 33 6.96 -0.02 -9.95
C HIS A 33 5.90 -0.74 -9.10
N GLN A 34 5.95 -0.60 -7.76
CA GLN A 34 4.93 -1.15 -6.88
C GLN A 34 3.57 -0.49 -7.14
N LEU A 35 3.51 0.83 -7.34
CA LEU A 35 2.28 1.54 -7.70
C LEU A 35 1.70 1.04 -9.02
N GLU A 36 2.53 0.85 -10.04
CA GLU A 36 2.13 0.25 -11.32
C GLU A 36 1.55 -1.16 -11.12
N MET A 37 2.17 -1.98 -10.29
CA MET A 37 1.69 -3.33 -9.99
C MET A 37 0.37 -3.34 -9.22
N LEU A 38 0.19 -2.43 -8.26
CA LEU A 38 -1.09 -2.25 -7.57
C LEU A 38 -2.20 -1.91 -8.57
N LYS A 39 -1.94 -1.00 -9.51
CA LYS A 39 -2.90 -0.61 -10.56
C LYS A 39 -3.18 -1.77 -11.52
N LYS A 40 -2.12 -2.42 -12.03
CA LYS A 40 -2.22 -3.51 -13.02
C LYS A 40 -2.98 -4.73 -12.48
N THR A 41 -2.85 -5.02 -11.19
CA THR A 41 -3.47 -6.20 -10.58
C THR A 41 -4.86 -5.94 -9.99
N GLY A 42 -5.36 -4.71 -10.07
CA GLY A 42 -6.66 -4.33 -9.49
C GLY A 42 -6.63 -3.96 -8.02
N ARG A 43 -5.54 -4.25 -7.29
CA ARG A 43 -5.36 -3.93 -5.86
C ARG A 43 -5.52 -2.46 -5.53
N TYR A 44 -5.12 -1.57 -6.44
CA TYR A 44 -5.27 -0.13 -6.25
C TYR A 44 -6.73 0.29 -6.03
N GLU A 45 -7.65 -0.49 -6.60
CA GLU A 45 -9.09 -0.21 -6.59
C GLU A 45 -9.84 -1.03 -5.53
N ALA A 46 -9.13 -1.74 -4.66
CA ALA A 46 -9.68 -2.53 -3.56
C ALA A 46 -10.74 -1.73 -2.76
N PHE A 47 -10.41 -0.50 -2.39
CA PHE A 47 -11.28 0.36 -1.58
C PHE A 47 -12.46 0.98 -2.35
N LYS A 48 -12.65 0.69 -3.65
CA LYS A 48 -13.91 1.01 -4.34
C LYS A 48 -15.03 0.03 -3.99
N LEU A 49 -14.73 -1.05 -3.25
CA LEU A 49 -15.69 -2.06 -2.79
C LEU A 49 -16.51 -2.68 -3.94
N GLY A 50 -15.91 -2.71 -5.14
CA GLY A 50 -16.48 -3.29 -6.33
C GLY A 50 -16.20 -4.79 -6.43
N TRP A 51 -16.96 -5.47 -7.28
CA TRP A 51 -16.66 -6.86 -7.61
C TRP A 51 -15.38 -6.96 -8.45
N HIS A 52 -14.47 -7.87 -8.07
CA HIS A 52 -13.31 -8.23 -8.87
C HIS A 52 -13.42 -9.68 -9.38
N PRO A 53 -13.08 -9.98 -10.66
CA PRO A 53 -13.22 -11.32 -11.22
C PRO A 53 -12.53 -12.44 -10.42
N SER A 54 -11.41 -12.12 -9.76
CA SER A 54 -10.64 -13.07 -8.93
C SER A 54 -11.44 -13.62 -7.74
N TYR A 55 -12.56 -12.98 -7.35
CA TYR A 55 -13.45 -13.52 -6.31
C TYR A 55 -14.27 -14.72 -6.79
N SER A 56 -14.31 -14.95 -8.11
CA SER A 56 -14.95 -16.12 -8.73
C SER A 56 -14.01 -17.31 -8.86
N ASP A 57 -12.72 -17.14 -8.55
CA ASP A 57 -11.73 -18.18 -8.73
C ASP A 57 -12.02 -19.36 -7.79
N PRO A 58 -11.87 -20.61 -8.26
CA PRO A 58 -12.07 -21.77 -7.41
C PRO A 58 -11.13 -21.72 -6.19
N PRO A 59 -11.60 -22.12 -5.00
CA PRO A 59 -10.78 -22.09 -3.81
C PRO A 59 -9.57 -23.01 -4.00
N THR A 60 -8.37 -22.49 -3.69
CA THR A 60 -7.14 -23.30 -3.74
C THR A 60 -7.20 -24.45 -2.73
N VAL A 61 -7.87 -24.22 -1.59
CA VAL A 61 -8.12 -25.21 -0.55
C VAL A 61 -9.61 -25.18 -0.19
N TYR A 62 -10.37 -26.17 -0.65
CA TYR A 62 -11.77 -26.32 -0.27
C TYR A 62 -11.89 -26.65 1.23
N PRO A 63 -12.84 -26.06 1.99
CA PRO A 63 -13.92 -25.15 1.58
C PRO A 63 -13.60 -23.66 1.73
N VAL A 64 -12.34 -23.28 1.91
CA VAL A 64 -11.93 -21.90 2.25
C VAL A 64 -11.82 -21.05 0.98
N PRO A 65 -12.60 -19.97 0.82
CA PRO A 65 -12.44 -19.04 -0.30
C PRO A 65 -11.03 -18.44 -0.35
N ASN A 66 -10.54 -18.09 -1.53
CA ASN A 66 -9.24 -17.42 -1.65
C ASN A 66 -9.33 -16.01 -1.02
N HIS A 67 -8.81 -15.86 0.20
CA HIS A 67 -8.76 -14.57 0.87
C HIS A 67 -7.80 -13.62 0.14
N GLN A 68 -8.28 -12.44 -0.24
CA GLN A 68 -7.45 -11.41 -0.85
C GLN A 68 -7.26 -10.28 0.16
N PHE A 69 -6.11 -10.28 0.84
CA PHE A 69 -5.71 -9.24 1.80
C PHE A 69 -5.05 -8.06 1.07
N TRP A 70 -5.72 -7.56 0.03
CA TRP A 70 -5.20 -6.52 -0.86
C TRP A 70 -5.14 -5.15 -0.21
N ASP A 71 -6.05 -4.89 0.73
CA ASP A 71 -6.00 -3.80 1.70
C ASP A 71 -4.61 -3.62 2.33
N SER A 72 -3.96 -4.73 2.73
CA SER A 72 -2.66 -4.71 3.38
C SER A 72 -1.52 -4.32 2.42
N ASP A 73 -1.63 -4.68 1.13
CA ASP A 73 -0.64 -4.32 0.11
C ASP A 73 -0.68 -2.81 -0.14
N VAL A 74 -1.87 -2.22 -0.22
CA VAL A 74 -2.07 -0.78 -0.36
C VAL A 74 -1.57 -0.04 0.90
N ALA A 75 -1.93 -0.52 2.10
CA ALA A 75 -1.51 0.11 3.35
C ALA A 75 0.02 0.14 3.51
N LYS A 76 0.71 -0.98 3.23
CA LYS A 76 2.18 -1.06 3.27
C LYS A 76 2.84 -0.14 2.25
N TRP A 77 2.25 -0.01 1.07
CA TRP A 77 2.75 0.90 0.04
C TRP A 77 2.64 2.37 0.49
N ILE A 78 1.49 2.77 1.06
CA ILE A 78 1.28 4.11 1.63
C ILE A 78 2.30 4.39 2.73
N GLU A 79 2.53 3.43 3.64
CA GLU A 79 3.51 3.56 4.72
C GLU A 79 4.92 3.85 4.16
N GLY A 80 5.39 3.03 3.21
CA GLY A 80 6.69 3.21 2.57
C GLY A 80 6.81 4.54 1.81
N ALA A 81 5.73 4.95 1.14
CA ALA A 81 5.64 6.22 0.43
C ALA A 81 5.77 7.40 1.40
N CYS A 82 5.05 7.40 2.52
CA CYS A 82 5.10 8.47 3.52
C CYS A 82 6.51 8.65 4.12
N TYR A 83 7.22 7.56 4.41
CA TYR A 83 8.61 7.65 4.87
C TYR A 83 9.51 8.34 3.84
N LEU A 84 9.38 8.00 2.56
CA LEU A 84 10.22 8.56 1.50
C LEU A 84 9.83 9.99 1.11
N LEU A 85 8.53 10.32 1.15
CA LEU A 85 8.03 11.70 0.94
C LEU A 85 8.51 12.68 2.01
N THR A 86 8.69 12.20 3.25
CA THR A 86 9.22 13.03 4.36
C THR A 86 10.68 13.45 4.11
N ASP A 87 11.45 12.61 3.41
CA ASP A 87 12.84 12.85 3.08
C ASP A 87 13.00 13.60 1.76
N HIS A 88 12.23 13.21 0.75
CA HIS A 88 12.26 13.78 -0.60
C HIS A 88 10.85 13.79 -1.20
N PHE A 89 10.31 14.99 -1.37
CA PHE A 89 8.99 15.17 -1.95
C PHE A 89 8.94 14.73 -3.42
N ASP A 90 7.92 13.95 -3.77
CA ASP A 90 7.60 13.51 -5.12
C ASP A 90 6.09 13.71 -5.34
N THR A 91 5.73 14.63 -6.22
CA THR A 91 4.33 15.04 -6.45
C THR A 91 3.46 13.87 -6.91
N GLU A 92 3.98 12.98 -7.76
CA GLU A 92 3.18 11.86 -8.29
C GLU A 92 2.85 10.85 -7.19
N ILE A 93 3.81 10.58 -6.33
CA ILE A 93 3.62 9.68 -5.19
C ILE A 93 2.68 10.30 -4.15
N ASP A 94 2.82 11.59 -3.86
CA ASP A 94 1.91 12.31 -2.94
C ASP A 94 0.46 12.31 -3.46
N GLU A 95 0.25 12.56 -4.76
CA GLU A 95 -1.08 12.50 -5.37
C GLU A 95 -1.71 11.11 -5.27
N ALA A 96 -0.94 10.05 -5.55
CA ALA A 96 -1.40 8.67 -5.41
C ALA A 96 -1.72 8.31 -3.96
N VAL A 97 -0.90 8.72 -3.00
CA VAL A 97 -1.18 8.54 -1.56
C VAL A 97 -2.49 9.24 -1.18
N ARG A 98 -2.68 10.50 -1.58
CA ARG A 98 -3.92 11.24 -1.29
C ARG A 98 -5.15 10.59 -1.91
N GLU A 99 -5.03 10.07 -3.13
CA GLU A 99 -6.11 9.36 -3.80
C GLU A 99 -6.48 8.09 -3.03
N LEU A 100 -5.51 7.25 -2.69
CA LEU A 100 -5.73 6.03 -1.91
C LEU A 100 -6.34 6.35 -0.53
N VAL A 101 -5.85 7.37 0.18
CA VAL A 101 -6.42 7.79 1.47
C VAL A 101 -7.88 8.22 1.32
N ARG A 102 -8.24 8.98 0.26
CA ARG A 102 -9.64 9.33 -0.01
C ARG A 102 -10.51 8.09 -0.27
N MET A 103 -9.99 7.11 -1.01
CA MET A 103 -10.72 5.86 -1.25
C MET A 103 -10.92 5.07 0.06
N ILE A 104 -9.89 4.94 0.89
CA ILE A 104 -9.97 4.28 2.19
C ILE A 104 -10.98 4.98 3.10
N GLN A 105 -10.99 6.31 3.15
CA GLN A 105 -11.95 7.09 3.92
C GLN A 105 -13.39 6.88 3.44
N GLY A 106 -13.60 6.79 2.12
CA GLY A 106 -14.92 6.50 1.54
C GLY A 106 -15.40 5.07 1.82
N ALA A 107 -14.48 4.12 1.93
CA ALA A 107 -14.78 2.72 2.27
C ALA A 107 -15.05 2.49 3.77
N GLN A 108 -14.61 3.41 4.64
CA GLN A 108 -14.75 3.29 6.08
C GLN A 108 -16.22 3.48 6.52
N HIS A 109 -16.74 2.55 7.33
CA HIS A 109 -18.09 2.63 7.89
C HIS A 109 -18.11 2.33 9.39
N GLY A 110 -18.57 3.29 10.20
CA GLY A 110 -18.72 3.10 11.66
C GLY A 110 -17.42 2.76 12.40
N GLY A 111 -16.26 3.14 11.85
CA GLY A 111 -14.94 2.82 12.39
C GLY A 111 -14.27 1.57 11.78
N TRP A 112 -14.99 0.76 11.01
CA TRP A 112 -14.47 -0.44 10.35
C TRP A 112 -14.07 -0.17 8.90
N ILE A 113 -12.97 -0.75 8.45
CA ILE A 113 -12.53 -0.78 7.05
C ILE A 113 -12.30 -2.24 6.70
N PHE A 114 -13.17 -2.79 5.85
CA PHE A 114 -12.97 -4.09 5.23
C PHE A 114 -13.35 -3.99 3.76
N GLU A 115 -12.52 -4.56 2.89
CA GLU A 115 -12.78 -4.68 1.45
C GLU A 115 -14.03 -5.54 1.16
N TYR A 116 -14.48 -6.32 2.14
CA TYR A 116 -15.54 -7.33 1.99
C TYR A 116 -16.68 -7.20 3.00
N PRO A 117 -17.68 -6.35 2.76
CA PRO A 117 -18.97 -6.49 3.43
C PRO A 117 -19.75 -7.74 2.98
N LEU A 118 -19.45 -8.28 1.79
CA LEU A 118 -20.32 -9.24 1.08
C LEU A 118 -19.90 -10.72 1.18
N LEU A 119 -18.75 -11.05 1.77
CA LEU A 119 -18.26 -12.44 1.89
C LEU A 119 -18.44 -13.03 3.31
N CYS A 120 -18.94 -12.22 4.25
CA CYS A 120 -19.29 -12.63 5.61
C CYS A 120 -20.80 -12.71 5.86
N CYS A 121 -21.62 -12.69 4.81
CA CYS A 121 -23.06 -12.97 4.86
C CYS A 121 -23.38 -14.20 4.01
#